data_AF-A0A7C2EAM1-F1
#
_entry.id   AF-A0A7C2EAM1-F1
#
_cell.length_a   1.000
_cell.length_b   1.000
_cell.length_c   1.000
_cell.angle_alpha   90.00
_cell.angle_beta   90.00
_cell.angle_gamma   90.00
#
_symmetry.space_group_name_H-M   'P 1'
#
loop_
_entity.id
_entity.type
_entity.pdbx_description
1 polymer ?
#
loop_
_entity_poly.entity_id
_entity_poly.type
_entity_poly.pdbx_seq_one_letter_code
_entity_poly.pdbx_strand_id
1 'polypeptide(L)'
;AHDGDWRQARVPQMAFEYNSPLLAAPGRWPAEVEGSAVETSENLIVEALRRVEDEIEVRAVEALGAAGEAWLRISLPHTEAAWTNLTGEQRTPAEAGRADEYRLTVRPQQIVTLRLKTARSVGPITALRSFDPIVPEHKRAATRGFDRPELKGHPPRDRGEY
;
A
#
# COMPACT_ATOMS: atom_id res chain seq x y z
N ALA A 1 -13.25 2.03 -25.36
CA ALA A 1 -14.71 2.20 -25.21
C ALA A 1 -15.20 1.07 -24.32
N HIS A 2 -16.17 1.33 -23.44
CA HIS A 2 -16.81 0.31 -22.62
C HIS A 2 -18.31 0.32 -22.91
N ASP A 3 -18.96 -0.84 -22.75
CA ASP A 3 -20.41 -0.94 -22.82
C ASP A 3 -21.00 -0.65 -21.43
N GLY A 4 -22.11 0.08 -21.37
CA GLY A 4 -22.83 0.39 -20.11
C GLY A 4 -22.25 1.55 -19.29
N ASP A 5 -22.77 1.72 -18.06
CA ASP A 5 -22.31 2.76 -17.13
C ASP A 5 -20.87 2.48 -16.67
N TRP A 6 -20.08 3.53 -16.45
CA TRP A 6 -18.68 3.41 -16.08
C TRP A 6 -18.46 2.62 -14.77
N ARG A 7 -19.44 2.62 -13.86
CA ARG A 7 -19.41 1.82 -12.63
C ARG A 7 -19.50 0.34 -12.92
N GLN A 8 -20.44 -0.06 -13.79
CA GLN A 8 -20.64 -1.45 -14.21
C GLN A 8 -19.45 -1.97 -15.01
N ALA A 9 -18.84 -1.10 -15.82
CA ALA A 9 -17.64 -1.41 -16.57
C ALA A 9 -16.36 -1.41 -15.72
N ARG A 10 -16.43 -1.14 -14.40
CA ARG A 10 -15.28 -1.09 -13.48
C ARG A 10 -14.15 -0.18 -13.99
N VAL A 11 -14.50 0.94 -14.62
CA VAL A 11 -13.52 1.87 -15.22
C VAL A 11 -12.47 2.37 -14.22
N PRO A 12 -12.80 2.74 -12.97
CA PRO A 12 -11.79 3.16 -11.99
C PRO A 12 -10.78 2.06 -11.69
N GLN A 13 -11.24 0.80 -11.57
CA GLN A 13 -10.37 -0.34 -11.33
C GLN A 13 -9.42 -0.55 -12.51
N MET A 14 -9.94 -0.57 -13.74
CA MET A 14 -9.10 -0.73 -14.94
C MET A 14 -8.07 0.39 -15.07
N ALA A 15 -8.45 1.64 -14.76
CA ALA A 15 -7.53 2.76 -14.76
C ALA A 15 -6.43 2.59 -13.70
N PHE A 16 -6.77 2.14 -12.49
CA PHE A 16 -5.80 1.86 -11.43
C PHE A 16 -4.83 0.73 -11.82
N GLU A 17 -5.35 -0.38 -12.33
CA GLU A 17 -4.57 -1.54 -12.79
C GLU A 17 -3.65 -1.18 -13.96
N TYR A 18 -4.12 -0.38 -14.92
CA TYR A 18 -3.29 0.13 -16.02
C TYR A 18 -2.08 0.94 -15.54
N ASN A 19 -2.24 1.68 -14.43
CA ASN A 19 -1.17 2.46 -13.81
C ASN A 19 -0.34 1.67 -12.79
N SER A 20 -0.63 0.39 -12.58
CA SER A 20 0.04 -0.47 -11.60
C SER A 20 0.83 -1.57 -12.31
N PRO A 21 2.09 -1.30 -12.71
CA PRO A 21 2.87 -2.25 -13.48
C PRO A 21 3.10 -3.55 -12.71
N LEU A 22 3.02 -4.68 -13.42
CA LEU A 22 3.39 -5.98 -12.86
C LEU A 22 4.90 -6.00 -12.57
N LEU A 23 5.24 -6.27 -11.31
CA LEU A 23 6.62 -6.43 -10.87
C LEU A 23 6.93 -7.91 -10.70
N ALA A 24 7.88 -8.41 -11.49
CA ALA A 24 8.42 -9.76 -11.32
C ALA A 24 9.66 -9.70 -10.41
N ALA A 25 9.68 -10.54 -9.38
CA ALA A 25 10.82 -10.71 -8.49
C ALA A 25 11.14 -12.19 -8.32
N PRO A 26 12.43 -12.58 -8.18
CA PRO A 26 12.79 -13.95 -7.85
C PRO A 26 12.28 -14.31 -6.45
N GLY A 27 11.78 -15.54 -6.29
CA GLY A 27 11.27 -16.03 -5.01
C GLY A 27 10.07 -16.95 -5.21
N ARG A 28 9.44 -17.30 -4.09
CA ARG A 28 8.15 -18.00 -4.07
C ARG A 28 7.19 -17.20 -3.24
N TRP A 29 5.94 -17.13 -3.69
CA TRP A 29 4.85 -16.64 -2.87
C TRP A 29 4.75 -17.52 -1.60
N PRO A 30 4.58 -16.93 -0.40
CA PRO A 30 4.50 -17.68 0.84
C PRO A 30 3.41 -18.77 0.76
N ALA A 31 3.75 -19.99 1.15
CA ALA A 31 2.81 -21.12 1.08
C ALA A 31 1.61 -20.93 2.03
N GLU A 32 1.79 -20.11 3.08
CA GLU A 32 0.74 -19.77 4.04
C GLU A 32 -0.30 -18.79 3.47
N VAL A 33 -0.05 -18.18 2.30
CA VAL A 33 -0.97 -17.25 1.64
C VAL A 33 -1.45 -17.89 0.33
N GLU A 34 -2.65 -18.45 0.34
CA GLU A 34 -3.29 -18.94 -0.88
C GLU A 34 -3.83 -17.76 -1.70
N GLY A 35 -3.28 -17.54 -2.90
CA GLY A 35 -3.75 -16.50 -3.81
C GLY A 35 -3.38 -15.07 -3.37
N SER A 36 -4.36 -14.17 -3.33
CA SER A 36 -4.12 -12.75 -3.01
C SER A 36 -4.00 -12.52 -1.51
N ALA A 37 -3.06 -11.66 -1.11
CA ALA A 37 -2.93 -11.22 0.28
C ALA A 37 -4.12 -10.36 0.76
N VAL A 38 -4.70 -9.59 -0.17
CA VAL A 38 -5.82 -8.68 0.08
C VAL A 38 -6.80 -8.76 -1.09
N GLU A 39 -8.08 -8.89 -0.78
CA GLU A 39 -9.17 -8.82 -1.76
C GLU A 39 -10.24 -7.86 -1.27
N THR A 40 -10.98 -7.27 -2.19
CA THR A 40 -11.97 -6.24 -1.86
C THR A 40 -13.26 -6.45 -2.64
N SER A 41 -14.35 -5.86 -2.14
CA SER A 41 -15.54 -5.61 -2.95
C SER A 41 -15.21 -4.70 -4.15
N GLU A 42 -16.03 -4.76 -5.19
CA GLU A 42 -15.81 -4.02 -6.44
C GLU A 42 -15.84 -2.49 -6.29
N ASN A 43 -16.45 -1.99 -5.20
CA ASN A 43 -16.52 -0.56 -4.89
C ASN A 43 -15.30 -0.02 -4.15
N LEU A 44 -14.35 -0.87 -3.74
CA LEU A 44 -13.12 -0.43 -3.06
C LEU A 44 -11.89 -0.64 -3.95
N ILE A 45 -10.99 0.35 -3.93
CA ILE A 45 -9.63 0.24 -4.49
C ILE A 45 -8.62 0.35 -3.36
N VAL A 46 -7.71 -0.61 -3.23
CA VAL A 46 -6.60 -0.56 -2.27
C VAL A 46 -5.52 0.38 -2.79
N GLU A 47 -5.27 1.46 -2.07
CA GLU A 47 -4.26 2.47 -2.42
C GLU A 47 -2.94 2.28 -1.66
N ALA A 48 -2.98 1.63 -0.49
CA ALA A 48 -1.79 1.37 0.29
C ALA A 48 -1.88 0.03 1.01
N LEU A 49 -0.77 -0.72 0.91
CA LEU A 49 -0.47 -1.86 1.75
C LEU A 49 0.96 -1.67 2.26
N ARG A 50 1.11 -1.35 3.55
CA ARG A 50 2.43 -1.03 4.13
C ARG A 50 2.56 -1.52 5.55
N ARG A 51 3.80 -1.77 5.96
CA ARG A 51 4.13 -2.00 7.36
C ARG A 51 4.16 -0.68 8.13
N VAL A 52 3.56 -0.67 9.31
CA VAL A 52 3.71 0.41 10.29
C VAL A 52 4.02 -0.24 11.64
N GLU A 53 5.26 -0.10 12.09
CA GLU A 53 5.76 -0.74 13.32
C GLU A 53 5.56 -2.26 13.32
N ASP A 54 4.73 -2.81 14.20
CA ASP A 54 4.38 -4.23 14.30
C ASP A 54 3.06 -4.57 13.58
N GLU A 55 2.51 -3.62 12.85
CA GLU A 55 1.24 -3.72 12.14
C GLU A 55 1.40 -3.65 10.62
N ILE A 56 0.37 -4.10 9.92
CA ILE A 56 0.16 -3.86 8.50
C ILE A 56 -1.04 -2.92 8.38
N GLU A 57 -0.85 -1.82 7.65
CA GLU A 57 -1.91 -0.92 7.25
C GLU A 57 -2.39 -1.30 5.85
N VAL A 58 -3.71 -1.48 5.73
CA VAL A 58 -4.44 -1.56 4.48
C VAL A 58 -5.29 -0.31 4.36
N ARG A 59 -5.08 0.48 3.31
CA ARG A 59 -5.91 1.65 3.00
C ARG A 59 -6.60 1.45 1.68
N ALA A 60 -7.91 1.61 1.68
CA ALA A 60 -8.74 1.55 0.49
C ALA A 60 -9.67 2.76 0.41
N VAL A 61 -10.15 3.05 -0.79
CA VAL A 61 -11.09 4.15 -1.07
C VAL A 61 -12.31 3.63 -1.81
N GLU A 62 -13.49 4.14 -1.46
CA GLU A 62 -14.71 3.94 -2.23
C GLU A 62 -14.61 4.66 -3.58
N ALA A 63 -14.69 3.91 -4.69
CA ALA A 63 -14.31 4.38 -6.02
C ALA A 63 -15.50 4.68 -6.96
N LEU A 64 -16.74 4.35 -6.56
CA LEU A 64 -17.95 4.50 -7.38
C LEU A 64 -18.76 5.75 -7.04
N GLY A 65 -18.38 6.47 -5.97
CA GLY A 65 -19.08 7.66 -5.49
C GLY A 65 -20.44 7.33 -4.89
N ALA A 66 -20.61 6.13 -4.33
CA ALA A 66 -21.86 5.63 -3.81
C ALA A 66 -21.71 5.11 -2.38
N ALA A 67 -22.70 5.40 -1.53
CA ALA A 67 -22.80 4.76 -0.23
C ALA A 67 -23.19 3.28 -0.42
N GLY A 68 -22.70 2.41 0.45
CA GLY A 68 -23.09 1.01 0.42
C GLY A 68 -22.23 0.12 1.30
N GLU A 69 -22.49 -1.17 1.22
CA GLU A 69 -21.67 -2.18 1.86
C GLU A 69 -20.35 -2.37 1.11
N ALA A 70 -19.28 -2.58 1.86
CA ALA A 70 -17.99 -2.93 1.32
C ALA A 70 -17.34 -4.01 2.19
N TRP A 71 -16.35 -4.69 1.61
CA TRP A 71 -15.58 -5.67 2.35
C TRP A 71 -14.11 -5.69 1.94
N LEU A 72 -13.27 -6.07 2.90
CA LEU A 72 -11.85 -6.37 2.73
C LEU A 72 -11.62 -7.80 3.24
N ARG A 73 -11.05 -8.68 2.43
CA ARG A 73 -10.62 -10.01 2.86
C ARG A 73 -9.11 -10.07 2.95
N ILE A 74 -8.60 -10.52 4.10
CA ILE A 74 -7.18 -10.49 4.42
C ILE A 74 -6.66 -11.91 4.59
N SER A 75 -5.78 -12.37 3.71
CA SER A 75 -5.17 -13.70 3.80
C SER A 75 -3.78 -13.67 4.46
N LEU A 76 -3.29 -12.50 4.87
CA LEU A 76 -2.06 -12.35 5.63
C LEU A 76 -2.26 -12.80 7.09
N PRO A 77 -1.39 -13.61 7.69
CA PRO A 77 -1.52 -14.01 9.09
C PRO A 77 -1.47 -12.83 10.08
N HIS A 78 -2.55 -12.63 10.83
CA HIS A 78 -2.68 -11.55 11.81
C HIS A 78 -3.48 -12.04 13.04
N THR A 79 -3.35 -11.34 14.17
CA THR A 79 -4.02 -11.71 15.44
C THR A 79 -5.12 -10.75 15.84
N GLU A 80 -5.03 -9.50 15.40
CA GLU A 80 -5.97 -8.44 15.74
C GLU A 80 -6.16 -7.53 14.53
N ALA A 81 -7.35 -6.94 14.42
CA ALA A 81 -7.68 -5.97 13.39
C ALA A 81 -8.44 -4.79 14.00
N ALA A 82 -8.18 -3.59 13.50
CA ALA A 82 -8.89 -2.39 13.92
C ALA A 82 -9.11 -1.43 12.75
N TRP A 83 -10.32 -0.89 12.67
CA TRP A 83 -10.62 0.28 11.83
C TRP A 83 -10.00 1.52 12.47
N THR A 84 -9.37 2.36 11.66
CA THR A 84 -8.74 3.60 12.11
C THR A 84 -9.04 4.75 11.17
N ASN A 85 -8.73 5.97 11.61
CA ASN A 85 -8.60 7.10 10.69
C ASN A 85 -7.28 6.99 9.87
N LEU A 86 -7.03 7.98 9.03
CA LEU A 86 -5.85 8.03 8.14
C LEU A 86 -4.50 8.01 8.88
N THR A 87 -4.46 8.49 10.13
CA THR A 87 -3.24 8.56 10.96
C THR A 87 -3.04 7.32 11.83
N GLY A 88 -3.98 6.36 11.81
CA GLY A 88 -3.95 5.16 12.66
C GLY A 88 -4.58 5.36 14.05
N GLU A 89 -5.23 6.51 14.29
CA GLU A 89 -5.93 6.83 15.52
C GLU A 89 -7.42 6.41 15.45
N GLN A 90 -8.17 6.73 16.51
CA GLN A 90 -9.61 6.41 16.63
C GLN A 90 -9.89 4.92 16.37
N ARG A 91 -9.09 4.06 17.02
CA ARG A 91 -9.10 2.63 16.79
C ARG A 91 -10.40 2.02 17.28
N THR A 92 -11.13 1.40 16.38
CA THR A 92 -12.30 0.58 16.68
C THR A 92 -11.97 -0.86 16.29
N PRO A 93 -12.07 -1.85 17.20
CA PRO A 93 -11.86 -3.25 16.85
C PRO A 93 -12.69 -3.65 15.62
N ALA A 94 -12.07 -4.36 14.69
CA ALA A 94 -12.71 -4.88 13.50
C ALA A 94 -12.96 -6.38 13.70
N GLU A 95 -14.21 -6.80 13.59
CA GLU A 95 -14.58 -8.20 13.70
C GLU A 95 -14.44 -8.88 12.34
N ALA A 96 -13.67 -9.96 12.32
CA ALA A 96 -13.52 -10.80 11.14
C ALA A 96 -14.74 -11.71 10.99
N GLY A 97 -15.31 -11.74 9.78
CA GLY A 97 -16.27 -12.75 9.37
C GLY A 97 -15.59 -14.05 8.96
N ARG A 98 -16.29 -14.86 8.16
CA ARG A 98 -15.71 -16.07 7.58
C ARG A 98 -14.53 -15.71 6.68
N ALA A 99 -13.44 -16.50 6.78
CA ALA A 99 -12.24 -16.34 5.95
C ALA A 99 -11.61 -14.94 6.05
N ASP A 100 -11.60 -14.36 7.26
CA ASP A 100 -10.96 -13.07 7.56
C ASP A 100 -11.47 -11.91 6.68
N GLU A 101 -12.78 -11.92 6.44
CA GLU A 101 -13.50 -10.86 5.73
C GLU A 101 -14.04 -9.81 6.71
N TYR A 102 -13.62 -8.57 6.53
CA TYR A 102 -14.04 -7.40 7.31
C TYR A 102 -15.05 -6.59 6.53
N ARG A 103 -16.25 -6.43 7.08
CA ARG A 103 -17.35 -5.68 6.46
C ARG A 103 -17.55 -4.33 7.13
N LEU A 104 -17.97 -3.36 6.33
CA LEU A 104 -18.34 -2.02 6.78
C LEU A 104 -19.26 -1.34 5.77
N THR A 105 -20.11 -0.44 6.26
CA THR A 105 -20.82 0.52 5.42
C THR A 105 -19.89 1.70 5.12
N VAL A 106 -19.76 2.06 3.84
CA VAL A 106 -18.98 3.20 3.38
C VAL A 106 -19.88 4.32 2.86
N ARG A 107 -19.41 5.56 3.02
CA ARG A 107 -19.98 6.76 2.36
C ARG A 107 -19.31 6.95 0.98
N PRO A 108 -19.93 7.74 0.08
CA PRO A 108 -19.30 8.11 -1.18
C PRO A 108 -17.89 8.65 -0.96
N GLN A 109 -16.91 8.11 -1.68
CA GLN A 109 -15.51 8.53 -1.62
C GLN A 109 -14.86 8.43 -0.23
N GLN A 110 -15.39 7.58 0.65
CA GLN A 110 -14.78 7.37 1.96
C GLN A 110 -13.46 6.62 1.82
N ILE A 111 -12.43 7.14 2.48
CA ILE A 111 -11.17 6.43 2.74
C ILE A 111 -11.37 5.56 3.98
N VAL A 112 -11.05 4.28 3.86
CA VAL A 112 -11.12 3.30 4.94
C VAL A 112 -9.71 2.80 5.24
N THR A 113 -9.36 2.70 6.52
CA THR A 113 -8.04 2.24 6.98
C THR A 113 -8.22 1.11 7.97
N LEU A 114 -7.61 -0.04 7.67
CA LEU A 114 -7.57 -1.23 8.51
C LEU A 114 -6.14 -1.45 8.98
N ARG A 115 -5.96 -1.63 10.29
CA ARG A 115 -4.68 -1.94 10.92
C ARG A 115 -4.70 -3.37 11.43
N LEU A 116 -3.76 -4.18 10.96
CA LEU A 116 -3.65 -5.60 11.25
C LEU A 116 -2.41 -5.84 12.10
N LYS A 117 -2.58 -6.37 13.31
CA LYS A 117 -1.44 -6.76 14.14
C LYS A 117 -0.88 -8.08 13.65
N THR A 118 0.40 -8.09 13.27
CA THR A 118 1.02 -9.27 12.68
C THR A 118 1.18 -10.40 13.70
N ALA A 119 0.92 -11.65 13.29
CA ALA A 119 1.05 -12.81 14.17
C ALA A 119 2.52 -13.14 14.52
N ARG A 120 3.47 -12.66 13.70
CA ARG A 120 4.90 -12.84 13.91
C ARG A 120 5.53 -11.47 14.14
N SER A 121 6.35 -11.36 15.19
CA SER A 121 7.17 -10.17 15.39
C SER A 121 8.10 -10.00 14.20
N VAL A 122 8.03 -8.84 13.55
CA VAL A 122 8.97 -8.44 12.51
C VAL A 122 10.01 -7.53 13.15
N GLY A 123 11.30 -7.79 12.89
CA GLY A 123 12.42 -7.01 13.46
C GLY A 123 12.27 -5.49 13.26
N PRO A 124 12.93 -4.67 14.10
CA PRO A 124 12.79 -3.21 14.04
C PRO A 124 13.18 -2.66 12.66
N ILE A 125 12.50 -1.60 12.25
CA ILE A 125 12.86 -0.88 11.01
C ILE A 125 14.23 -0.24 11.23
N THR A 126 15.25 -0.75 10.53
CA THR A 126 16.60 -0.18 10.58
C THR A 126 16.71 0.89 9.52
N ALA A 127 16.86 2.15 9.93
CA ALA A 127 17.05 3.24 8.99
C ALA A 127 18.31 3.00 8.13
N LEU A 128 18.17 3.15 6.81
CA LEU A 128 19.30 3.12 5.89
C LEU A 128 20.20 4.34 6.14
N ARG A 129 21.28 4.16 6.89
CA ARG A 129 22.24 5.24 7.24
C ARG A 129 23.30 5.48 6.17
N SER A 130 23.48 4.55 5.25
CA SER A 130 24.39 4.65 4.10
C SER A 130 23.75 3.99 2.90
N PHE A 131 23.93 4.57 1.72
CA PHE A 131 23.46 4.01 0.46
C PHE A 131 24.37 2.91 -0.10
N ASP A 132 25.57 2.72 0.44
CA ASP A 132 26.56 1.74 -0.04
C ASP A 132 26.01 0.32 -0.25
N PRO A 133 25.13 -0.24 0.62
CA PRO A 133 24.60 -1.59 0.43
C PRO A 133 23.70 -1.75 -0.80
N ILE A 134 23.09 -0.66 -1.27
CA ILE A 134 22.12 -0.67 -2.37
C ILE A 134 22.63 0.04 -3.64
N VAL A 135 23.78 0.72 -3.54
CA VAL A 135 24.43 1.40 -4.65
C VAL A 135 25.48 0.49 -5.28
N PRO A 136 25.43 0.26 -6.60
CA PRO A 136 26.47 -0.47 -7.33
C PRO A 136 27.86 0.10 -7.02
N GLU A 137 28.87 -0.77 -6.90
CA GLU A 137 30.22 -0.39 -6.44
C GLU A 137 30.80 0.81 -7.19
N HIS A 138 30.69 0.83 -8.52
CA HIS A 138 31.18 1.91 -9.37
C HIS A 138 30.48 3.27 -9.16
N LYS A 139 29.35 3.33 -8.46
CA LYS A 139 28.63 4.58 -8.12
C LYS A 139 28.87 5.05 -6.70
N ARG A 140 29.48 4.24 -5.83
CA ARG A 140 29.64 4.56 -4.39
C ARG A 140 30.51 5.78 -4.14
N ALA A 141 31.55 6.00 -4.94
CA ALA A 141 32.41 7.17 -4.80
C ALA A 141 31.63 8.49 -4.96
N ALA A 142 30.71 8.56 -5.94
CA ALA A 142 29.87 9.72 -6.17
C ALA A 142 28.86 9.95 -5.03
N THR A 143 28.31 8.88 -4.44
CA THR A 143 27.36 9.00 -3.32
C THR A 143 28.03 9.34 -2.00
N ARG A 144 29.28 8.92 -1.79
CA ARG A 144 30.09 9.27 -0.60
C ARG A 144 30.68 10.67 -0.68
N GLY A 145 31.04 11.10 -1.88
CA GLY A 145 31.64 12.41 -2.15
C GLY A 145 30.63 13.56 -2.26
N PHE A 146 29.34 13.32 -2.01
CA PHE A 146 28.36 14.40 -1.96
C PHE A 146 28.53 15.20 -0.66
N ASP A 147 29.39 16.21 -0.74
CA ASP A 147 29.79 17.12 0.34
C ASP A 147 28.95 18.40 0.40
N ARG A 148 27.90 18.48 -0.43
CA ARG A 148 27.05 19.67 -0.63
C ARG A 148 25.62 19.43 -0.15
N PRO A 149 25.38 19.23 1.15
CA PRO A 149 24.04 18.97 1.70
C PRO A 149 23.02 20.07 1.33
N GLU A 150 23.47 21.29 1.10
CA GLU A 150 22.67 22.42 0.61
C GLU A 150 22.13 22.23 -0.82
N LEU A 151 22.73 21.35 -1.62
CA LEU A 151 22.26 21.02 -2.97
C LEU A 151 21.30 19.82 -2.98
N LYS A 152 21.05 19.18 -1.83
CA LYS A 152 20.14 18.04 -1.73
C LYS A 152 18.72 18.47 -2.11
N GLY A 153 18.19 17.89 -3.18
CA GLY A 153 16.85 18.21 -3.70
C GLY A 153 16.79 19.36 -4.69
N HIS A 154 17.91 20.01 -5.02
CA HIS A 154 17.98 20.96 -6.12
C HIS A 154 18.18 20.20 -7.45
N PRO A 155 17.40 20.51 -8.50
CA PRO A 155 17.74 20.01 -9.83
C PRO A 155 19.16 20.46 -10.16
N PRO A 156 19.97 19.64 -10.86
CA PRO A 156 21.25 20.08 -11.37
C PRO A 156 20.99 21.37 -12.14
N ARG A 157 21.59 22.47 -11.69
CA ARG A 157 21.65 23.65 -12.55
C ARG A 157 22.48 23.21 -13.73
N ASP A 158 21.85 23.10 -14.90
CA ASP A 158 22.54 22.84 -16.15
C ASP A 158 23.78 23.72 -16.16
N ARG A 159 24.95 23.09 -16.32
CA ARG A 159 26.17 23.82 -16.68
C ARG A 159 25.99 24.28 -18.12
N GLY A 160 25.06 25.21 -18.33
CA GLY A 160 24.98 26.03 -19.51
C GLY A 160 26.14 26.99 -19.44
N GLU A 161 27.22 26.66 -20.13
CA GLU A 161 28.05 27.68 -20.75
C GLU A 161 27.12 28.56 -21.58
N TYR A 162 26.95 29.80 -21.13
CA TYR A 162 26.43 30.92 -21.92
C TYR A 162 27.62 31.80 -22.27
#